data_AF-A0A453HJK7-F1
#
_entry.id   AF-A0A453HJK7-F1
#
_cell.length_a   1.000
_cell.length_b   1.000
_cell.length_c   1.000
_cell.angle_alpha   90.00
_cell.angle_beta   90.00
_cell.angle_gamma   90.00
#
_symmetry.space_group_name_H-M   'P 1'
#
loop_
_entity.id
_entity.type
_entity.pdbx_description
1 polymer ?
#
loop_
_entity_poly.entity_id
_entity_poly.type
_entity_poly.pdbx_seq_one_letter_code
_entity_poly.pdbx_strand_id
1 'polypeptide(L)'
;MRGEPTICVTLHTLITRFSKTAHNLQELGFDYLRDNLSRKKEQLVMRWPRPFHFSIVDEVDSVLIDEGRNPLLISGEDNREAARYPVAAKVADLLIEGAHYTVELKGNNIDLTEDGVTYAEMILGTNDLWDENDPWARFVTNALKAKEFYRRDVQYIVRNGKALIINELTGRVEPKRRWSDGIHQAVEAKEGLKIQADSVIVAQITYQSLFKLYPKLSGMTGTAKTEEKEFLKMFKMPVIEVPTNLPNIRVDLPIQAFATLRGKWQYVREEVESMFQLGRPVLVGTTSVESSEYLSDLLKSRNIPHNVLNARPKYAAREAEIIAQAGRKHAITISTNMAGRGTDIILGGNPKMLAKEIVEDNVLPFLSHDTPDVETEGESTSHKGLSKIKLGPSSLALLAKAAIMAKYVHKSESNEWSFQKAKSAVMESIEMSNTIGLEKLQERVAEVTEMYPLCDAIALAYATVLKDCEIHCFDEGAEVKTLGGLHVIGTSLHESRRIDNQLRGRAGRQGDPGSTRFMVSLQDEMFRKFNLDTEWAVRLISRITDGEDIAIESNAVVKQLLGLQINAEKYYFGIRKNLVEFDEVLEVYNFSQLLYFYTVVSFPDRYANIQLFFGFVLYKVLLVTPEYR
;
A
#
# COMPACT_ATOMS: atom_id res chain seq x y z
N MET A 1 16.55 -20.24 -42.02
CA MET A 1 17.43 -20.54 -40.87
C MET A 1 18.24 -19.30 -40.50
N ARG A 2 17.71 -18.44 -39.63
CA ARG A 2 18.47 -17.60 -38.70
C ARG A 2 17.64 -17.60 -37.44
N GLY A 3 18.07 -18.38 -36.46
CA GLY A 3 17.38 -18.51 -35.18
C GLY A 3 17.55 -17.21 -34.41
N GLU A 4 16.44 -16.54 -34.14
CA GLU A 4 16.36 -15.54 -33.09
C GLU A 4 16.38 -16.27 -31.74
N PRO A 5 17.20 -15.86 -30.77
CA PRO A 5 17.13 -16.45 -29.45
C PRO A 5 15.89 -15.88 -28.75
N THR A 6 14.87 -16.73 -28.57
CA THR A 6 13.74 -16.46 -27.69
C THR A 6 14.25 -16.38 -26.25
N ILE A 7 14.61 -15.18 -25.79
CA ILE A 7 15.03 -14.93 -24.41
C ILE A 7 13.77 -14.82 -23.56
N CYS A 8 13.20 -15.96 -23.17
CA CYS A 8 12.24 -16.04 -22.07
C CYS A 8 13.05 -16.06 -20.78
N VAL A 9 13.29 -14.89 -20.19
CA VAL A 9 13.96 -14.79 -18.90
C VAL A 9 12.93 -14.41 -17.85
N THR A 10 12.57 -15.38 -17.01
CA THR A 10 11.87 -15.12 -15.76
C THR A 10 12.80 -14.34 -14.82
N LEU A 11 12.24 -13.47 -13.99
CA LEU A 11 13.02 -12.59 -13.09
C LEU A 11 14.09 -13.36 -12.30
N HIS A 12 13.76 -14.60 -11.92
CA HIS A 12 14.65 -15.54 -11.23
C HIS A 12 15.98 -15.81 -11.97
N THR A 13 15.97 -15.90 -13.30
CA THR A 13 17.20 -16.13 -14.10
C THR A 13 18.03 -14.86 -14.29
N LEU A 14 17.41 -13.67 -14.22
CA LEU A 14 18.13 -12.39 -14.21
C LEU A 14 18.77 -12.12 -12.83
N ILE A 15 18.17 -12.60 -11.74
CA ILE A 15 18.57 -12.31 -10.35
C ILE A 15 19.94 -12.93 -10.00
N THR A 16 20.29 -14.09 -10.55
CA THR A 16 21.50 -14.86 -10.16
C THR A 16 22.83 -14.37 -10.76
N ARG A 17 22.83 -13.43 -11.73
CA ARG A 17 24.04 -13.02 -12.46
C ARG A 17 24.64 -11.64 -12.08
N PHE A 18 24.04 -10.88 -11.17
CA PHE A 18 24.51 -9.54 -10.79
C PHE A 18 24.45 -9.32 -9.27
N SER A 19 25.34 -8.49 -8.70
CA SER A 19 25.18 -8.01 -7.32
C SER A 19 23.92 -7.13 -7.24
N LYS A 20 22.80 -7.70 -6.83
CA LYS A 20 21.49 -7.05 -6.80
C LYS A 20 21.01 -6.93 -5.36
N THR A 21 20.36 -5.80 -5.06
CA THR A 21 19.68 -5.56 -3.79
C THR A 21 18.20 -5.35 -4.09
N ALA A 22 17.33 -6.14 -3.47
CA ALA A 22 15.90 -5.91 -3.50
C ALA A 22 15.53 -5.03 -2.31
N HIS A 23 14.79 -3.95 -2.54
CA HIS A 23 14.38 -3.01 -1.51
C HIS A 23 12.87 -2.87 -1.51
N ASN A 24 12.29 -2.71 -0.32
CA ASN A 24 10.95 -2.17 -0.22
C ASN A 24 10.96 -0.71 -0.70
N LEU A 25 9.98 -0.32 -1.50
CA LEU A 25 9.84 1.01 -2.07
C LEU A 25 9.89 2.12 -1.00
N GLN A 26 9.19 1.94 0.12
CA GLN A 26 9.19 2.92 1.22
C GLN A 26 10.57 3.03 1.87
N GLU A 27 11.22 1.89 2.14
CA GLU A 27 12.55 1.86 2.75
C GLU A 27 13.58 2.57 1.87
N LEU A 28 13.57 2.32 0.56
CA LEU A 28 14.45 2.99 -0.39
C LEU A 28 14.30 4.52 -0.34
N GLY A 29 13.06 5.02 -0.30
CA GLY A 29 12.80 6.45 -0.24
C GLY A 29 13.18 7.07 1.10
N PHE A 30 12.92 6.38 2.22
CA PHE A 30 13.35 6.85 3.54
C PHE A 30 14.86 6.76 3.74
N ASP A 31 15.54 5.78 3.16
CA ASP A 31 17.01 5.70 3.12
C ASP A 31 17.58 6.93 2.42
N TYR A 32 17.04 7.27 1.25
CA TYR A 32 17.44 8.48 0.54
C TYR A 32 17.22 9.76 1.37
N LEU A 33 16.04 9.91 1.98
CA LEU A 33 15.76 11.09 2.82
C LEU A 33 16.68 11.14 4.06
N ARG A 34 16.93 10.01 4.73
CA ARG A 34 17.82 9.92 5.90
C ARG A 34 19.27 10.22 5.55
N ASP A 35 19.76 9.70 4.43
CA ASP A 35 21.12 9.96 3.96
C ASP A 35 21.36 11.45 3.69
N ASN A 36 20.35 12.15 3.15
CA ASN A 36 20.41 13.60 2.92
C ASN A 36 20.32 14.44 4.21
N LEU A 37 19.80 13.88 5.30
CA LEU A 37 19.76 14.53 6.62
C LEU A 37 20.98 14.19 7.49
N SER A 38 21.74 13.15 7.11
CA SER A 38 22.92 12.72 7.85
C SER A 38 24.01 13.78 7.83
N ARG A 39 24.72 13.94 8.96
CA ARG A 39 25.90 14.83 9.07
C ARG A 39 27.23 14.08 8.96
N LYS A 40 27.20 12.75 8.99
CA LYS A 40 28.37 11.88 9.08
C LYS A 40 28.36 10.86 7.95
N LYS A 41 29.53 10.62 7.35
CA LYS A 41 29.65 9.69 6.22
C LYS A 41 29.39 8.25 6.64
N GLU A 42 29.68 7.90 7.90
CA GLU A 42 29.53 6.55 8.45
C GLU A 42 28.05 6.15 8.65
N GLN A 43 27.14 7.12 8.61
CA GLN A 43 25.70 6.91 8.76
C GLN A 43 24.96 6.74 7.43
N LEU A 44 25.66 6.89 6.30
CA LEU A 44 25.07 6.73 4.97
C LEU A 44 24.83 5.26 4.68
N VAL A 45 23.62 4.92 4.28
CA VAL A 45 23.21 3.55 3.92
C VAL A 45 23.36 3.31 2.42
N MET A 46 23.06 4.33 1.60
CA MET A 46 23.20 4.23 0.14
C MET A 46 24.67 4.29 -0.29
N ARG A 47 24.96 3.69 -1.44
CA ARG A 47 26.33 3.68 -1.99
C ARG A 47 26.79 5.09 -2.33
N TRP A 48 27.93 5.49 -1.78
CA TRP A 48 28.59 6.76 -2.11
C TRP A 48 29.75 6.56 -3.09
N PRO A 49 30.00 7.48 -4.06
CA PRO A 49 29.32 8.74 -4.35
C PRO A 49 28.14 8.66 -5.33
N ARG A 50 27.83 7.46 -5.85
CA ARG A 50 26.75 7.23 -6.82
C ARG A 50 25.67 6.33 -6.21
N PRO A 51 24.69 6.90 -5.49
CA PRO A 51 23.63 6.11 -4.86
C PRO A 51 22.71 5.47 -5.90
N PHE A 52 22.53 6.11 -7.06
CA PHE A 52 21.63 5.67 -8.12
C PHE A 52 22.39 5.24 -9.39
N HIS A 53 22.07 4.04 -9.89
CA HIS A 53 22.70 3.46 -11.09
C HIS A 53 21.65 2.97 -12.10
N PHE A 54 20.86 1.98 -11.70
CA PHE A 54 19.82 1.38 -12.52
C PHE A 54 18.68 0.90 -11.62
N SER A 55 17.45 1.20 -12.01
CA SER A 55 16.24 0.71 -11.34
C SER A 55 15.39 -0.11 -12.31
N ILE A 56 14.92 -1.25 -11.83
CA ILE A 56 13.83 -2.02 -12.44
C ILE A 56 12.68 -2.01 -11.45
N VAL A 57 11.61 -1.30 -11.78
CA VAL A 57 10.42 -1.18 -10.96
C VAL A 57 9.45 -2.30 -11.33
N ASP A 58 9.21 -3.23 -10.41
CA ASP A 58 8.10 -4.17 -10.52
C ASP A 58 6.78 -3.42 -10.27
N GLU A 59 5.71 -3.82 -10.95
CA GLU A 59 4.40 -3.19 -10.85
C GLU A 59 4.47 -1.65 -11.05
N VAL A 60 5.22 -1.24 -12.08
CA VAL A 60 5.62 0.16 -12.32
C VAL A 60 4.46 1.14 -12.42
N ASP A 61 3.30 0.68 -12.88
CA ASP A 61 2.07 1.47 -12.94
C ASP A 61 1.53 1.78 -11.55
N SER A 62 1.55 0.84 -10.62
CA SER A 62 1.14 1.17 -9.26
C SER A 62 2.17 1.99 -8.52
N VAL A 63 3.45 1.71 -8.68
CA VAL A 63 4.49 2.47 -7.98
C VAL A 63 4.53 3.93 -8.45
N LEU A 64 4.58 4.17 -9.78
CA LEU A 64 4.79 5.51 -10.33
C LEU A 64 3.50 6.31 -10.57
N ILE A 65 2.35 5.64 -10.69
CA ILE A 65 1.06 6.29 -11.00
C ILE A 65 0.12 6.27 -9.79
N ASP A 66 -0.07 5.12 -9.12
CA ASP A 66 -1.01 5.02 -7.98
C ASP A 66 -0.41 5.57 -6.69
N GLU A 67 0.75 5.04 -6.29
CA GLU A 67 1.44 5.38 -5.05
C GLU A 67 2.20 6.71 -5.17
N GLY A 68 2.60 7.09 -6.39
CA GLY A 68 3.20 8.40 -6.69
C GLY A 68 2.33 9.61 -6.36
N ARG A 69 1.10 9.42 -5.85
CA ARG A 69 0.21 10.49 -5.39
C ARG A 69 0.65 11.12 -4.07
N ASN A 70 1.24 10.33 -3.16
CA ASN A 70 1.57 10.78 -1.82
C ASN A 70 3.09 10.92 -1.67
N PRO A 71 3.61 12.09 -1.24
CA PRO A 71 5.03 12.23 -0.98
C PRO A 71 5.44 11.42 0.26
N LEU A 72 6.68 10.91 0.23
CA LEU A 72 7.36 10.47 1.43
C LEU A 72 7.83 11.68 2.21
N LEU A 73 7.55 11.72 3.50
CA LEU A 73 7.91 12.84 4.36
C LEU A 73 8.50 12.35 5.68
N ILE A 74 9.56 13.01 6.13
CA ILE A 74 10.12 12.89 7.47
C ILE A 74 9.69 14.14 8.22
N SER A 75 8.87 13.94 9.24
CA SER A 75 8.51 15.00 10.19
C SER A 75 9.52 15.04 11.32
N GLY A 76 9.88 16.24 11.74
CA GLY A 76 10.67 16.50 12.94
C GLY A 76 9.85 17.31 13.93
N GLU A 77 10.25 17.25 15.18
CA GLU A 77 9.75 18.15 16.21
C GLU A 77 10.57 19.43 16.17
N ASP A 78 9.92 20.56 15.89
CA ASP A 78 10.55 21.87 16.10
C ASP A 78 9.99 22.51 17.38
N ASN A 79 10.91 22.85 18.27
CA ASN A 79 10.63 23.47 19.56
C ASN A 79 11.47 24.73 19.78
N ARG A 80 12.22 25.19 18.76
CA ARG A 80 13.13 26.34 18.89
C ARG A 80 12.38 27.62 19.26
N GLU A 81 11.17 27.77 18.74
CA GLU A 81 10.34 28.97 18.92
C GLU A 81 9.23 28.78 19.97
N ALA A 82 9.19 27.62 20.66
CA ALA A 82 8.14 27.33 21.61
C ALA A 82 8.07 28.34 22.78
N ALA A 83 9.22 28.94 23.13
CA ALA A 83 9.27 30.00 24.14
C ALA A 83 8.56 31.30 23.74
N ARG A 84 8.26 31.51 22.45
CA ARG A 84 7.57 32.72 21.95
C ARG A 84 6.07 32.69 22.23
N TYR A 85 5.42 31.53 22.19
CA TYR A 85 3.97 31.44 22.37
C TYR A 85 3.48 31.93 23.75
N PRO A 86 4.12 31.61 24.90
CA PRO A 86 3.71 32.14 26.20
C PRO A 86 3.88 33.66 26.31
N VAL A 87 4.90 34.21 25.64
CA VAL A 87 5.13 35.66 25.60
C VAL A 87 4.04 36.32 24.74
N ALA A 88 3.77 35.78 23.55
CA ALA A 88 2.74 36.28 22.66
C ALA A 88 1.32 36.19 23.26
N ALA A 89 1.03 35.14 24.04
CA ALA A 89 -0.23 35.02 24.78
C ALA A 89 -0.40 36.19 25.78
N LYS A 90 0.65 36.55 26.52
CA LYS A 90 0.62 37.72 27.43
C LYS A 90 0.48 39.04 26.69
N VAL A 91 1.12 39.19 25.53
CA VAL A 91 0.94 40.37 24.67
C VAL A 91 -0.51 40.48 24.22
N ALA A 92 -1.10 39.37 23.74
CA ALA A 92 -2.49 39.33 23.30
C ALA A 92 -3.48 39.68 24.43
N ASP A 93 -3.19 39.31 25.68
CA ASP A 93 -4.00 39.69 26.85
C ASP A 93 -3.98 41.21 27.12
N LEU A 94 -2.89 41.90 26.79
CA LEU A 94 -2.75 43.35 26.97
C LEU A 94 -3.36 44.16 25.81
N LEU A 95 -3.54 43.55 24.64
CA LEU A 95 -4.17 44.19 23.49
C LEU A 95 -5.70 44.26 23.67
N ILE A 96 -6.33 45.33 23.17
CA ILE A 96 -7.76 45.63 23.36
C ILE A 96 -8.45 45.63 22.00
N GLU A 97 -9.55 44.89 21.89
CA GLU A 97 -10.39 44.86 20.69
C GLU A 97 -10.96 46.26 20.38
N GLY A 98 -10.91 46.68 19.12
CA GLY A 98 -11.42 47.97 18.64
C GLY A 98 -10.43 49.13 18.80
N ALA A 99 -9.40 49.00 19.65
CA ALA A 99 -8.31 49.97 19.75
C ALA A 99 -7.03 49.44 19.10
N HIS A 100 -6.61 48.23 19.47
CA HIS A 100 -5.33 47.66 19.03
C HIS A 100 -5.50 46.65 17.89
N TYR A 101 -6.64 45.97 17.79
CA TYR A 101 -6.94 45.05 16.68
C TYR A 101 -8.42 45.03 16.35
N THR A 102 -8.74 44.60 15.14
CA THR A 102 -10.11 44.37 14.66
C THR A 102 -10.35 42.88 14.47
N VAL A 103 -11.59 42.44 14.73
CA VAL A 103 -12.00 41.03 14.64
C VAL A 103 -13.01 40.87 13.52
N GLU A 104 -12.70 40.03 12.54
CA GLU A 104 -13.63 39.64 11.48
C GLU A 104 -14.22 38.25 11.77
N LEU A 105 -15.47 38.24 12.26
CA LEU A 105 -16.15 37.02 12.69
C LEU A 105 -16.47 36.03 11.56
N LYS A 106 -16.64 36.49 10.30
CA LYS A 106 -16.99 35.60 9.17
C LYS A 106 -15.79 34.78 8.68
N GLY A 107 -14.60 35.37 8.68
CA GLY A 107 -13.37 34.72 8.24
C GLY A 107 -12.55 34.09 9.36
N ASN A 108 -12.96 34.26 10.63
CA ASN A 108 -12.11 34.01 11.80
C ASN A 108 -10.72 34.65 11.66
N ASN A 109 -10.70 35.89 11.16
CA ASN A 109 -9.48 36.65 10.94
C ASN A 109 -9.35 37.83 11.91
N ILE A 110 -8.12 38.21 12.21
CA ILE A 110 -7.78 39.34 13.08
C ILE A 110 -6.73 40.15 12.37
N ASP A 111 -6.97 41.46 12.30
CA ASP A 111 -6.04 42.41 11.74
C ASP A 111 -5.58 43.38 12.85
N LEU A 112 -4.27 43.56 12.95
CA LEU A 112 -3.68 44.53 13.88
C LEU A 112 -3.85 45.93 13.30
N THR A 113 -4.27 46.88 14.14
CA THR A 113 -4.25 48.31 13.81
C THR A 113 -2.82 48.87 13.96
N GLU A 114 -2.52 50.02 13.37
CA GLU A 114 -1.22 50.69 13.54
C GLU A 114 -0.87 50.89 15.03
N ASP A 115 -1.82 51.35 15.83
CA ASP A 115 -1.64 51.52 17.29
C ASP A 115 -1.34 50.19 17.99
N GLY A 116 -2.00 49.11 17.58
CA GLY A 116 -1.75 47.77 18.14
C GLY A 116 -0.40 47.18 17.75
N VAL A 117 0.09 47.47 16.53
CA VAL A 117 1.44 47.10 16.10
C VAL A 117 2.46 47.79 16.98
N THR A 118 2.38 49.12 17.09
CA THR A 118 3.31 49.90 17.91
C THR A 118 3.26 49.47 19.38
N TYR A 119 2.07 49.20 19.92
CA TYR A 119 1.94 48.75 21.31
C TYR A 119 2.54 47.36 21.52
N ALA A 120 2.34 46.41 20.60
CA ALA A 120 2.94 45.09 20.66
C ALA A 120 4.47 45.15 20.55
N GLU A 121 5.00 45.99 19.68
CA GLU A 121 6.45 46.27 19.53
C GLU A 121 7.06 46.81 20.82
N MET A 122 6.39 47.77 21.46
CA MET A 122 6.83 48.31 22.76
C MET A 122 6.85 47.26 23.87
N ILE A 123 5.87 46.34 23.90
CA ILE A 123 5.82 45.26 24.90
C ILE A 123 6.95 44.24 24.65
N LEU A 124 7.21 43.90 23.38
CA LEU A 124 8.21 42.92 22.99
C LEU A 124 9.64 43.48 22.98
N GLY A 125 9.79 44.81 22.96
CA GLY A 125 11.09 45.48 22.85
C GLY A 125 11.70 45.34 21.45
N THR A 126 10.86 45.16 20.43
CA THR A 126 11.26 44.98 19.02
C THR A 126 10.87 46.22 18.20
N ASN A 127 11.62 46.51 17.14
CA ASN A 127 11.31 47.66 16.27
C ASN A 127 10.38 47.30 15.09
N ASP A 128 10.24 46.00 14.78
CA ASP A 128 9.43 45.49 13.67
C ASP A 128 8.95 44.08 14.01
N LEU A 129 7.64 43.83 13.98
CA LEU A 129 7.07 42.50 14.21
C LEU A 129 7.33 41.53 13.04
N TRP A 130 7.66 42.03 11.86
CA TRP A 130 7.86 41.27 10.62
C TRP A 130 9.34 41.07 10.26
N ASP A 131 10.26 41.35 11.18
CA ASP A 131 11.70 41.07 10.97
C ASP A 131 11.92 39.60 10.59
N GLU A 132 12.61 39.36 9.47
CA GLU A 132 12.95 38.02 8.99
C GLU A 132 13.84 37.25 9.98
N ASN A 133 14.65 37.96 10.79
CA ASN A 133 15.56 37.36 11.76
C ASN A 133 14.89 37.10 13.12
N ASP A 134 13.84 37.86 13.46
CA ASP A 134 13.11 37.73 14.72
C ASP A 134 11.58 37.92 14.55
N PRO A 135 10.89 37.00 13.84
CA PRO A 135 9.50 37.21 13.49
C PRO A 135 8.57 37.02 14.70
N TRP A 136 7.81 38.07 15.04
CA TRP A 136 6.81 38.06 16.14
C TRP A 136 5.37 38.12 15.64
N ALA A 137 5.14 38.70 14.45
CA ALA A 137 3.81 38.93 13.90
C ALA A 137 2.93 37.67 13.91
N ARG A 138 3.45 36.53 13.42
CA ARG A 138 2.71 35.25 13.39
C ARG A 138 2.26 34.82 14.79
N PHE A 139 3.12 34.96 15.79
CA PHE A 139 2.82 34.51 17.16
C PHE A 139 1.77 35.39 17.82
N VAL A 140 1.88 36.72 17.66
CA VAL A 140 0.91 37.68 18.20
C VAL A 140 -0.46 37.49 17.54
N THR A 141 -0.51 37.36 16.21
CA THR A 141 -1.76 37.12 15.48
C THR A 141 -2.40 35.79 15.88
N ASN A 142 -1.61 34.72 16.05
CA ASN A 142 -2.12 33.42 16.50
C ASN A 142 -2.61 33.47 17.96
N ALA A 143 -1.92 34.20 18.83
CA ALA A 143 -2.33 34.41 20.22
C ALA A 143 -3.65 35.19 20.31
N LEU A 144 -3.83 36.23 19.50
CA LEU A 144 -5.10 36.97 19.37
C LEU A 144 -6.21 36.06 18.82
N LYS A 145 -5.92 35.24 17.79
CA LYS A 145 -6.88 34.27 17.26
C LYS A 145 -7.31 33.27 18.34
N ALA A 146 -6.35 32.73 19.09
CA ALA A 146 -6.60 31.85 20.23
C ALA A 146 -7.43 32.55 21.33
N LYS A 147 -7.18 33.84 21.60
CA LYS A 147 -7.94 34.65 22.55
C LYS A 147 -9.42 34.77 22.14
N GLU A 148 -9.70 35.20 20.92
CA GLU A 148 -11.05 35.57 20.47
C GLU A 148 -11.91 34.38 19.99
N PHE A 149 -11.33 33.51 19.15
CA PHE A 149 -12.10 32.47 18.45
C PHE A 149 -12.14 31.12 19.18
N TYR A 150 -11.17 30.85 20.07
CA TYR A 150 -11.03 29.55 20.72
C TYR A 150 -11.35 29.66 22.22
N ARG A 151 -12.59 29.32 22.56
CA ARG A 151 -13.10 29.36 23.93
C ARG A 151 -13.11 27.95 24.54
N ARG A 152 -12.68 27.91 25.79
CA ARG A 152 -12.74 26.71 26.61
C ARG A 152 -14.19 26.28 26.81
N ASP A 153 -14.40 24.96 26.82
CA ASP A 153 -15.69 24.28 26.93
C ASP A 153 -16.65 24.50 25.74
N VAL A 154 -16.18 25.15 24.67
CA VAL A 154 -16.89 25.29 23.39
C VAL A 154 -16.10 24.61 22.27
N GLN A 155 -14.93 25.14 21.93
CA GLN A 155 -14.08 24.56 20.88
C GLN A 155 -13.13 23.48 21.40
N TYR A 156 -12.79 23.51 22.70
CA TYR A 156 -11.89 22.55 23.31
C TYR A 156 -12.07 22.43 24.82
N ILE A 157 -11.54 21.36 25.40
CA ILE A 157 -11.42 21.16 26.85
C ILE A 157 -9.97 20.94 27.25
N VAL A 158 -9.64 21.28 28.50
CA VAL A 158 -8.33 20.99 29.07
C VAL A 158 -8.44 19.75 29.96
N ARG A 159 -7.72 18.68 29.64
CA ARG A 159 -7.70 17.44 30.43
C ARG A 159 -6.29 16.84 30.44
N ASN A 160 -5.83 16.38 31.61
CA ASN A 160 -4.49 15.82 31.81
C ASN A 160 -3.34 16.73 31.31
N GLY A 161 -3.49 18.05 31.47
CA GLY A 161 -2.51 19.03 31.00
C GLY A 161 -2.42 19.18 29.48
N LYS A 162 -3.45 18.77 28.73
CA LYS A 162 -3.54 18.91 27.27
C LYS A 162 -4.85 19.60 26.85
N ALA A 163 -4.79 20.41 25.80
CA ALA A 163 -5.97 20.95 25.13
C ALA A 163 -6.50 19.93 24.10
N LEU A 164 -7.74 19.46 24.28
CA LEU A 164 -8.39 18.47 23.42
C LEU A 164 -9.55 19.13 22.66
N ILE A 165 -9.56 19.00 21.33
CA ILE A 165 -10.55 19.63 20.45
C ILE A 165 -11.91 18.95 20.64
N ILE A 166 -12.97 19.75 20.69
CA ILE A 166 -14.36 19.28 20.63
C ILE A 166 -14.86 19.48 19.20
N ASN A 167 -15.50 18.46 18.65
CA ASN A 167 -16.24 18.58 17.40
C ASN A 167 -17.57 19.30 17.64
N GLU A 168 -17.71 20.51 17.11
CA GLU A 168 -18.86 21.40 17.34
C GLU A 168 -20.22 20.77 16.97
N LEU A 169 -20.25 19.90 15.95
CA LEU A 169 -21.48 19.25 15.50
C LEU A 169 -21.94 18.11 16.42
N THR A 170 -21.00 17.44 17.08
CA THR A 170 -21.28 16.20 17.83
C THR A 170 -21.04 16.32 19.33
N GLY A 171 -20.37 17.38 19.79
CA GLY A 171 -19.91 17.56 21.16
C GLY A 171 -18.86 16.54 21.61
N ARG A 172 -18.33 15.71 20.70
CA ARG A 172 -17.36 14.66 21.02
C ARG A 172 -15.94 15.22 21.04
N VAL A 173 -15.13 14.71 21.96
CA VAL A 173 -13.71 15.04 22.09
C VAL A 173 -12.89 14.24 21.07
N GLU A 174 -12.04 14.92 20.30
CA GLU A 174 -11.18 14.36 19.26
C GLU A 174 -9.70 14.41 19.69
N PRO A 175 -9.20 13.43 20.49
CA PRO A 175 -7.90 13.53 21.13
C PRO A 175 -6.69 13.45 20.18
N LYS A 176 -6.90 13.00 18.94
CA LYS A 176 -5.85 12.92 17.91
C LYS A 176 -5.78 14.16 17.03
N ARG A 177 -6.76 15.05 17.12
CA ARG A 177 -6.85 16.24 16.25
C ARG A 177 -6.10 17.40 16.88
N ARG A 178 -5.41 18.18 16.05
CA ARG A 178 -4.76 19.45 16.41
C ARG A 178 -5.13 20.50 15.38
N TRP A 179 -5.10 21.78 15.77
CA TRP A 179 -5.22 22.89 14.82
C TRP A 179 -3.86 23.16 14.16
N SER A 180 -3.87 23.53 12.88
CA SER A 180 -2.66 23.84 12.10
C SER A 180 -2.11 25.25 12.40
N ASP A 181 -1.00 25.60 11.76
CA ASP A 181 -0.43 26.95 11.69
C ASP A 181 -0.06 27.58 13.03
N GLY A 182 0.27 26.75 14.04
CA GLY A 182 0.66 27.24 15.36
C GLY A 182 -0.51 27.62 16.27
N ILE A 183 -1.76 27.47 15.83
CA ILE A 183 -2.95 27.83 16.64
C ILE A 183 -3.06 26.93 17.88
N HIS A 184 -2.74 25.65 17.75
CA HIS A 184 -2.84 24.72 18.87
C HIS A 184 -1.85 25.07 19.98
N GLN A 185 -0.63 25.46 19.62
CA GLN A 185 0.39 25.95 20.54
C GLN A 185 -0.03 27.27 21.18
N ALA A 186 -0.68 28.16 20.44
CA ALA A 186 -1.23 29.41 20.97
C ALA A 186 -2.35 29.15 22.00
N VAL A 187 -3.22 28.17 21.77
CA VAL A 187 -4.25 27.74 22.74
C VAL A 187 -3.61 27.07 23.96
N GLU A 188 -2.61 26.22 23.77
CA GLU A 188 -1.83 25.64 24.88
C GLU A 188 -1.18 26.75 25.73
N ALA A 189 -0.61 27.78 25.09
CA ALA A 189 -0.01 28.93 25.77
C ALA A 189 -1.04 29.81 26.50
N LYS A 190 -2.20 30.07 25.89
CA LYS A 190 -3.34 30.78 26.50
C LYS A 190 -3.78 30.14 27.82
N GLU A 191 -3.82 28.82 27.88
CA GLU A 191 -4.22 28.06 29.08
C GLU A 191 -3.05 27.73 30.03
N GLY A 192 -1.83 28.22 29.74
CA GLY A 192 -0.64 27.97 30.56
C GLY A 192 -0.16 26.51 30.54
N LEU A 193 -0.46 25.77 29.47
CA LEU A 193 -0.07 24.37 29.30
C LEU A 193 1.35 24.22 28.75
N LYS A 194 1.92 23.02 28.88
CA LYS A 194 3.19 22.69 28.26
C LYS A 194 3.00 22.65 26.74
N ILE A 195 3.65 23.57 26.04
CA ILE A 195 3.62 23.64 24.58
C ILE A 195 4.27 22.40 24.01
N GLN A 196 3.54 21.73 23.13
CA GLN A 196 4.06 20.60 22.39
C GLN A 196 4.70 21.09 21.10
N ALA A 197 5.81 20.47 20.72
CA ALA A 197 6.52 20.81 19.50
C ALA A 197 5.59 20.67 18.29
N ASP A 198 5.74 21.59 17.33
CA ASP A 198 5.04 21.46 16.07
C ASP A 198 5.69 20.36 15.22
N SER A 199 4.87 19.63 14.48
CA SER A 199 5.35 18.62 13.55
C SER A 199 5.69 19.31 12.24
N VAL A 200 6.96 19.67 12.04
CA VAL A 200 7.43 20.33 10.82
C VAL A 200 7.95 19.27 9.85
N ILE A 201 7.69 19.45 8.56
CA ILE A 201 8.27 18.60 7.51
C ILE A 201 9.75 18.96 7.35
N VAL A 202 10.63 18.04 7.72
CA VAL A 202 12.10 18.23 7.66
C VAL A 202 12.65 17.85 6.29
N ALA A 203 12.13 16.78 5.69
CA ALA A 203 12.50 16.35 4.36
C ALA A 203 11.31 15.68 3.68
N GLN A 204 11.18 15.85 2.37
CA GLN A 204 10.15 15.20 1.58
C GLN A 204 10.63 14.89 0.16
N ILE A 205 10.09 13.83 -0.43
CA ILE A 205 10.26 13.49 -1.84
C ILE A 205 9.08 12.66 -2.35
N THR A 206 8.64 12.88 -3.59
CA THR A 206 7.68 11.96 -4.24
C THR A 206 8.40 10.76 -4.88
N TYR A 207 7.70 9.64 -5.07
CA TYR A 207 8.28 8.51 -5.80
C TYR A 207 8.69 8.88 -7.22
N GLN A 208 7.93 9.75 -7.87
CA GLN A 208 8.21 10.20 -9.24
C GLN A 208 9.57 10.88 -9.31
N SER A 209 9.84 11.83 -8.42
CA SER A 209 11.13 12.53 -8.36
C SER A 209 12.27 11.63 -7.90
N LEU A 210 12.03 10.75 -6.92
CA LEU A 210 13.02 9.76 -6.48
C LEU A 210 13.51 8.88 -7.65
N PHE A 211 12.59 8.35 -8.46
CA PHE A 211 12.97 7.48 -9.57
C PHE A 211 13.57 8.22 -10.77
N LYS A 212 13.29 9.53 -10.94
CA LYS A 212 13.99 10.38 -11.92
C LYS A 212 15.49 10.52 -11.62
N LEU A 213 15.92 10.31 -10.37
CA LEU A 213 17.35 10.34 -10.00
C LEU A 213 18.15 9.18 -10.58
N TYR A 214 17.49 8.10 -11.03
CA TYR A 214 18.17 6.96 -11.63
C TYR A 214 18.60 7.26 -13.07
N PRO A 215 19.90 7.12 -13.41
CA PRO A 215 20.38 7.30 -14.79
C PRO A 215 19.71 6.37 -15.80
N LYS A 216 19.32 5.17 -15.34
CA LYS A 216 18.54 4.20 -16.12
C LYS A 216 17.35 3.76 -15.28
N LEU A 217 16.17 3.89 -15.87
CA LEU A 217 14.91 3.45 -15.27
C LEU A 217 14.21 2.50 -16.23
N SER A 218 13.76 1.37 -15.71
CA SER A 218 12.96 0.38 -16.42
C SER A 218 11.88 -0.13 -15.50
N GLY A 219 10.82 -0.72 -16.05
CA GLY A 219 9.75 -1.27 -15.24
C GLY A 219 8.95 -2.32 -15.98
N MET A 220 8.20 -3.11 -15.24
CA MET A 220 7.35 -4.16 -15.75
C MET A 220 5.98 -4.12 -15.07
N THR A 221 4.94 -4.44 -15.84
CA THR A 221 3.56 -4.57 -15.36
C THR A 221 2.70 -5.16 -16.49
N GLY A 222 1.57 -5.78 -16.14
CA GLY A 222 0.61 -6.27 -17.11
C GLY A 222 -0.25 -5.16 -17.75
N THR A 223 -0.22 -3.93 -17.22
CA THR A 223 -1.23 -2.92 -17.55
C THR A 223 -0.71 -1.53 -17.89
N ALA A 224 0.58 -1.39 -18.26
CA ALA A 224 1.21 -0.09 -18.55
C ALA A 224 0.70 0.59 -19.83
N LYS A 225 0.11 -0.14 -20.79
CA LYS A 225 -0.21 0.42 -22.12
C LYS A 225 -1.23 1.56 -22.05
N THR A 226 -2.12 1.56 -21.07
CA THR A 226 -3.09 2.65 -20.87
C THR A 226 -2.40 3.97 -20.50
N GLU A 227 -1.31 3.90 -19.75
CA GLU A 227 -0.58 5.05 -19.21
C GLU A 227 0.69 5.38 -20.03
N GLU A 228 0.82 4.85 -21.25
CA GLU A 228 2.01 5.05 -22.11
C GLU A 228 2.36 6.53 -22.28
N LYS A 229 1.35 7.39 -22.45
CA LYS A 229 1.56 8.84 -22.57
C LYS A 229 2.11 9.45 -21.29
N GLU A 230 1.68 8.98 -20.11
CA GLU A 230 2.16 9.44 -18.81
C GLU A 230 3.62 9.00 -18.60
N PHE A 231 3.93 7.72 -18.86
CA PHE A 231 5.30 7.20 -18.78
C PHE A 231 6.27 7.89 -19.73
N LEU A 232 5.85 8.13 -20.97
CA LEU A 232 6.69 8.81 -21.96
C LEU A 232 6.90 10.27 -21.59
N LYS A 233 5.87 10.97 -21.12
CA LYS A 233 5.96 12.39 -20.77
C LYS A 233 6.76 12.63 -19.48
N MET A 234 6.51 11.84 -18.44
CA MET A 234 7.07 12.06 -17.10
C MET A 234 8.45 11.41 -16.93
N PHE A 235 8.63 10.20 -17.46
CA PHE A 235 9.84 9.40 -17.22
C PHE A 235 10.66 9.16 -18.49
N LYS A 236 10.18 9.62 -19.66
CA LYS A 236 10.80 9.32 -20.97
C LYS A 236 10.91 7.81 -21.22
N MET A 237 9.97 7.05 -20.66
CA MET A 237 9.93 5.59 -20.76
C MET A 237 8.90 5.17 -21.82
N PRO A 238 9.32 4.58 -22.95
CA PRO A 238 8.38 3.98 -23.89
C PRO A 238 7.78 2.69 -23.31
N VAL A 239 6.52 2.40 -23.65
CA VAL A 239 5.84 1.16 -23.22
C VAL A 239 5.80 0.17 -24.37
N ILE A 240 6.46 -0.97 -24.20
CA ILE A 240 6.49 -2.05 -25.17
C ILE A 240 5.57 -3.17 -24.69
N GLU A 241 4.58 -3.54 -25.51
CA GLU A 241 3.70 -4.67 -25.23
C GLU A 241 4.38 -5.97 -25.67
N VAL A 242 4.74 -6.80 -24.70
CA VAL A 242 5.36 -8.11 -24.95
C VAL A 242 4.26 -9.13 -25.24
N PRO A 243 4.33 -9.89 -26.36
CA PRO A 243 3.36 -10.94 -26.65
C PRO A 243 3.25 -11.97 -25.52
N THR A 244 2.05 -12.47 -25.28
CA THR A 244 1.84 -13.54 -24.30
C THR A 244 2.46 -14.85 -24.78
N ASN A 245 2.93 -15.68 -23.84
CA ASN A 245 3.49 -16.99 -24.15
C ASN A 245 2.46 -17.92 -24.83
N LEU A 246 1.20 -17.83 -24.39
CA LEU A 246 0.07 -18.56 -24.96
C LEU A 246 -1.08 -17.57 -25.25
N PRO A 247 -1.93 -17.84 -26.26
CA PRO A 247 -3.06 -16.98 -26.59
C PRO A 247 -4.03 -16.87 -25.41
N ASN A 248 -4.54 -15.67 -25.15
CA ASN A 248 -5.57 -15.44 -24.15
C ASN A 248 -6.93 -15.91 -24.67
N ILE A 249 -7.53 -16.91 -24.01
CA ILE A 249 -8.86 -17.46 -24.32
C ILE A 249 -9.92 -17.12 -23.26
N ARG A 250 -9.63 -16.16 -22.37
CA ARG A 250 -10.53 -15.69 -21.32
C ARG A 250 -11.78 -15.04 -21.93
N VAL A 251 -12.93 -15.35 -21.36
CA VAL A 251 -14.22 -14.77 -21.77
C VAL A 251 -14.60 -13.62 -20.83
N ASP A 252 -14.54 -12.39 -21.32
CA ASP A 252 -15.02 -11.22 -20.59
C ASP A 252 -16.53 -11.04 -20.85
N LEU A 253 -17.34 -11.38 -19.86
CA LEU A 253 -18.80 -11.31 -19.92
C LEU A 253 -19.27 -9.85 -19.84
N PRO A 254 -20.44 -9.51 -20.41
CA PRO A 254 -20.98 -8.16 -20.34
C PRO A 254 -21.15 -7.67 -18.90
N ILE A 255 -20.94 -6.36 -18.70
CA ILE A 255 -21.17 -5.70 -17.41
C ILE A 255 -22.67 -5.70 -17.12
N GLN A 256 -23.06 -6.12 -15.92
CA GLN A 256 -24.43 -6.05 -15.44
C GLN A 256 -24.62 -4.85 -14.52
N ALA A 257 -25.56 -3.96 -14.86
CA ALA A 257 -25.86 -2.77 -14.07
C ALA A 257 -27.12 -2.99 -13.22
N PHE A 258 -27.14 -2.48 -12.00
CA PHE A 258 -28.26 -2.60 -11.06
C PHE A 258 -28.68 -1.23 -10.56
N ALA A 259 -29.98 -1.02 -10.37
CA ALA A 259 -30.50 0.22 -9.81
C ALA A 259 -30.18 0.35 -8.30
N THR A 260 -30.24 -0.78 -7.57
CA THR A 260 -30.07 -0.85 -6.11
C THR A 260 -28.78 -1.61 -5.73
N LEU A 261 -28.21 -1.31 -4.57
CA LEU A 261 -27.13 -2.14 -3.99
C LEU A 261 -27.64 -3.53 -3.60
N ARG A 262 -28.87 -3.61 -3.09
CA ARG A 262 -29.50 -4.85 -2.66
C ARG A 262 -29.59 -5.87 -3.81
N GLY A 263 -30.14 -5.47 -4.95
CA GLY A 263 -30.26 -6.34 -6.13
C GLY A 263 -28.91 -6.79 -6.66
N LYS A 264 -27.93 -5.88 -6.71
CA LYS A 264 -26.54 -6.21 -7.06
C LYS A 264 -26.00 -7.35 -6.17
N TRP A 265 -26.06 -7.18 -4.85
CA TRP A 265 -25.47 -8.15 -3.93
C TRP A 265 -26.21 -9.49 -3.92
N GLN A 266 -27.53 -9.48 -4.10
CA GLN A 266 -28.30 -10.69 -4.26
C GLN A 266 -27.85 -11.48 -5.50
N TYR A 267 -27.64 -10.79 -6.62
CA TYR A 267 -27.18 -11.42 -7.86
C TYR A 267 -25.72 -11.91 -7.75
N VAL A 268 -24.82 -11.12 -7.12
CA VAL A 268 -23.44 -11.55 -6.83
C VAL A 268 -23.46 -12.86 -6.03
N ARG A 269 -24.28 -12.94 -4.97
CA ARG A 269 -24.43 -14.13 -4.14
C ARG A 269 -24.92 -15.33 -4.97
N GLU A 270 -25.92 -15.14 -5.83
CA GLU A 270 -26.49 -16.19 -6.69
C GLU A 270 -25.48 -16.71 -7.71
N GLU A 271 -24.68 -15.84 -8.32
CA GLU A 271 -23.63 -16.25 -9.24
C GLU A 271 -22.51 -17.01 -8.52
N VAL A 272 -22.08 -16.55 -7.35
CA VAL A 272 -21.11 -17.29 -6.51
C VAL A 272 -21.67 -18.66 -6.13
N GLU A 273 -22.93 -18.75 -5.71
CA GLU A 273 -23.60 -19.99 -5.33
C GLU A 273 -23.69 -20.96 -6.53
N SER A 274 -24.05 -20.47 -7.72
CA SER A 274 -24.09 -21.29 -8.93
C SER A 274 -22.71 -21.83 -9.32
N MET A 275 -21.67 -21.00 -9.27
CA MET A 275 -20.31 -21.44 -9.60
C MET A 275 -19.76 -22.42 -8.56
N PHE A 276 -20.07 -22.18 -7.28
CA PHE A 276 -19.70 -23.08 -6.18
C PHE A 276 -20.36 -24.46 -6.34
N GLN A 277 -21.63 -24.53 -6.72
CA GLN A 277 -22.35 -25.78 -7.00
C GLN A 277 -21.74 -26.56 -8.17
N LEU A 278 -21.25 -25.86 -9.20
CA LEU A 278 -20.52 -26.46 -10.32
C LEU A 278 -19.11 -26.94 -9.93
N GLY A 279 -18.55 -26.47 -8.80
CA GLY A 279 -17.18 -26.72 -8.38
C GLY A 279 -16.15 -25.76 -8.96
N ARG A 280 -16.60 -24.71 -9.65
CA ARG A 280 -15.72 -23.75 -10.30
C ARG A 280 -15.17 -22.73 -9.28
N PRO A 281 -13.85 -22.45 -9.26
CA PRO A 281 -13.29 -21.45 -8.36
C PRO A 281 -13.74 -20.03 -8.73
N VAL A 282 -13.98 -19.22 -7.70
CA VAL A 282 -14.44 -17.83 -7.83
C VAL A 282 -13.54 -16.88 -7.05
N LEU A 283 -13.10 -15.81 -7.71
CA LEU A 283 -12.48 -14.64 -7.09
C LEU A 283 -13.43 -13.45 -7.18
N VAL A 284 -13.84 -12.90 -6.04
CA VAL A 284 -14.69 -11.70 -5.97
C VAL A 284 -13.84 -10.51 -5.54
N GLY A 285 -13.74 -9.49 -6.39
CA GLY A 285 -13.07 -8.22 -6.08
C GLY A 285 -14.04 -7.15 -5.62
N THR A 286 -13.87 -6.66 -4.40
CA THR A 286 -14.66 -5.55 -3.83
C THR A 286 -13.81 -4.30 -3.63
N THR A 287 -14.39 -3.11 -3.55
CA THR A 287 -13.64 -1.85 -3.34
C THR A 287 -13.40 -1.51 -1.87
N SER A 288 -14.21 -2.04 -0.95
CA SER A 288 -14.12 -1.75 0.49
C SER A 288 -14.18 -3.02 1.34
N VAL A 289 -13.60 -2.93 2.56
CA VAL A 289 -13.67 -3.99 3.58
C VAL A 289 -15.12 -4.25 3.98
N GLU A 290 -15.92 -3.19 4.16
CA GLU A 290 -17.35 -3.31 4.47
C GLU A 290 -18.11 -4.14 3.42
N SER A 291 -17.82 -3.93 2.13
CA SER A 291 -18.43 -4.71 1.04
C SER A 291 -18.01 -6.18 1.07
N SER A 292 -16.75 -6.45 1.42
CA SER A 292 -16.23 -7.82 1.58
C SER A 292 -16.89 -8.55 2.74
N GLU A 293 -17.00 -7.90 3.91
CA GLU A 293 -17.68 -8.47 5.09
C GLU A 293 -19.17 -8.69 4.82
N TYR A 294 -19.83 -7.73 4.16
CA TYR A 294 -21.24 -7.87 3.79
C TYR A 294 -21.48 -9.10 2.88
N LEU A 295 -20.65 -9.29 1.85
CA LEU A 295 -20.73 -10.48 1.01
C LEU A 295 -20.40 -11.76 1.80
N SER A 296 -19.41 -11.69 2.69
CA SER A 296 -19.06 -12.81 3.57
C SER A 296 -20.26 -13.28 4.38
N ASP A 297 -21.01 -12.36 4.99
CA ASP A 297 -22.19 -12.69 5.78
C ASP A 297 -23.32 -13.28 4.93
N LEU A 298 -23.52 -12.78 3.70
CA LEU A 298 -24.46 -13.37 2.75
C LEU A 298 -24.09 -14.82 2.39
N LEU A 299 -22.80 -15.11 2.20
CA LEU A 299 -22.33 -16.47 1.89
C LEU A 299 -22.39 -17.40 3.12
N LYS A 300 -22.08 -16.90 4.33
CA LYS A 300 -22.23 -17.65 5.58
C LYS A 300 -23.67 -18.09 5.79
N SER A 301 -24.65 -17.23 5.49
CA SER A 301 -26.08 -17.55 5.58
C SER A 301 -26.50 -18.75 4.70
N ARG A 302 -25.71 -19.06 3.66
CA ARG A 302 -25.92 -20.17 2.72
C ARG A 302 -24.98 -21.35 2.95
N ASN A 303 -24.18 -21.32 4.03
CA ASN A 303 -23.15 -22.31 4.32
C ASN A 303 -22.12 -22.49 3.17
N ILE A 304 -21.83 -21.42 2.42
CA ILE A 304 -20.80 -21.45 1.38
C ILE A 304 -19.46 -21.07 2.03
N PRO A 305 -18.48 -21.98 2.08
CA PRO A 305 -17.16 -21.67 2.61
C PRO A 305 -16.42 -20.72 1.68
N HIS A 306 -15.76 -19.73 2.28
CA HIS A 306 -15.02 -18.70 1.55
C HIS A 306 -13.93 -18.09 2.42
N ASN A 307 -12.96 -17.44 1.78
CA ASN A 307 -11.92 -16.67 2.44
C ASN A 307 -12.06 -15.19 2.12
N VAL A 308 -11.78 -14.30 3.09
CA VAL A 308 -11.81 -12.84 2.91
C VAL A 308 -10.41 -12.28 3.10
N LEU A 309 -9.97 -11.44 2.16
CA LEU A 309 -8.65 -10.81 2.15
C LEU A 309 -8.82 -9.31 2.17
N ASN A 310 -8.27 -8.66 3.20
CA ASN A 310 -8.55 -7.27 3.54
C ASN A 310 -7.35 -6.33 3.29
N ALA A 311 -6.33 -6.77 2.55
CA ALA A 311 -5.13 -6.02 2.17
C ALA A 311 -4.36 -5.41 3.36
N ARG A 312 -4.36 -6.09 4.51
CA ARG A 312 -3.65 -5.60 5.71
C ARG A 312 -2.17 -5.99 5.61
N PRO A 313 -1.21 -5.05 5.69
CA PRO A 313 0.22 -5.35 5.52
C PRO A 313 0.74 -6.46 6.44
N LYS A 314 0.23 -6.51 7.69
CA LYS A 314 0.58 -7.53 8.68
C LYS A 314 0.27 -8.97 8.21
N TYR A 315 -0.75 -9.13 7.36
CA TYR A 315 -1.22 -10.44 6.90
C TYR A 315 -0.85 -10.75 5.45
N ALA A 316 -0.01 -9.93 4.80
CA ALA A 316 0.30 -10.08 3.36
C ALA A 316 0.83 -11.47 2.98
N ALA A 317 1.71 -12.06 3.80
CA ALA A 317 2.23 -13.41 3.57
C ALA A 317 1.11 -14.47 3.64
N ARG A 318 0.17 -14.31 4.58
CA ARG A 318 -0.96 -15.21 4.75
C ARG A 318 -1.99 -15.06 3.63
N GLU A 319 -2.27 -13.83 3.22
CA GLU A 319 -3.13 -13.55 2.07
C GLU A 319 -2.56 -14.18 0.78
N ALA A 320 -1.24 -14.16 0.61
CA ALA A 320 -0.55 -14.84 -0.49
C ALA A 320 -0.76 -16.36 -0.44
N GLU A 321 -0.64 -17.00 0.72
CA GLU A 321 -0.90 -18.45 0.87
C GLU A 321 -2.34 -18.81 0.47
N ILE A 322 -3.33 -18.03 0.90
CA ILE A 322 -4.74 -18.23 0.54
C ILE A 322 -4.95 -18.06 -0.98
N ILE A 323 -4.38 -17.01 -1.57
CA ILE A 323 -4.51 -16.71 -3.00
C ILE A 323 -3.87 -17.78 -3.87
N ALA A 324 -2.73 -18.32 -3.45
CA ALA A 324 -2.06 -19.41 -4.16
C ALA A 324 -2.93 -20.67 -4.25
N GLN A 325 -3.90 -20.85 -3.35
CA GLN A 325 -4.87 -21.95 -3.35
C GLN A 325 -6.24 -21.56 -3.91
N ALA A 326 -6.46 -20.31 -4.31
CA ALA A 326 -7.76 -19.82 -4.80
C ALA A 326 -8.20 -20.43 -6.14
N GLY A 327 -7.31 -21.12 -6.86
CA GLY A 327 -7.61 -21.80 -8.12
C GLY A 327 -8.07 -23.25 -7.96
N ARG A 328 -8.24 -23.74 -6.73
CA ARG A 328 -8.70 -25.10 -6.43
C ARG A 328 -10.20 -25.26 -6.60
N LYS A 329 -10.66 -26.50 -6.80
CA LYS A 329 -12.10 -26.79 -6.96
C LYS A 329 -12.88 -26.35 -5.71
N HIS A 330 -14.05 -25.74 -5.92
CA HIS A 330 -14.90 -25.14 -4.86
C HIS A 330 -14.27 -23.95 -4.08
N ALA A 331 -13.10 -23.44 -4.47
CA ALA A 331 -12.49 -22.31 -3.78
C ALA A 331 -13.24 -21.00 -4.06
N ILE A 332 -13.71 -20.33 -3.00
CA ILE A 332 -14.32 -19.00 -3.08
C ILE A 332 -13.44 -18.03 -2.29
N THR A 333 -12.94 -17.00 -2.96
CA THR A 333 -12.05 -16.00 -2.36
C THR A 333 -12.60 -14.60 -2.63
N ILE A 334 -12.77 -13.82 -1.57
CA ILE A 334 -13.18 -12.42 -1.61
C ILE A 334 -11.92 -11.58 -1.33
N SER A 335 -11.62 -10.62 -2.20
CA SER A 335 -10.46 -9.74 -2.10
C SER A 335 -10.89 -8.29 -2.14
N THR A 336 -10.49 -7.51 -1.13
CA THR A 336 -10.65 -6.06 -1.14
C THR A 336 -9.55 -5.43 -2.00
N ASN A 337 -9.94 -4.61 -2.98
CA ASN A 337 -9.11 -3.88 -3.93
C ASN A 337 -8.12 -4.79 -4.66
N MET A 338 -6.92 -4.90 -4.10
CA MET A 338 -5.78 -5.65 -4.64
C MET A 338 -5.16 -6.59 -3.60
N ALA A 339 -5.91 -7.01 -2.57
CA ALA A 339 -5.43 -8.03 -1.63
C ALA A 339 -4.99 -9.29 -2.40
N GLY A 340 -3.82 -9.84 -2.05
CA GLY A 340 -3.23 -10.94 -2.84
C GLY A 340 -2.50 -10.53 -4.12
N ARG A 341 -2.10 -9.26 -4.28
CA ARG A 341 -1.21 -8.82 -5.36
C ARG A 341 0.14 -9.55 -5.33
N GLY A 342 0.71 -9.76 -6.51
CA GLY A 342 2.00 -10.43 -6.68
C GLY A 342 1.97 -11.95 -6.53
N THR A 343 0.82 -12.54 -6.14
CA THR A 343 0.67 -14.00 -6.05
C THR A 343 -0.17 -14.54 -7.18
N ASP A 344 0.33 -15.61 -7.82
CA ASP A 344 -0.33 -16.24 -8.94
C ASP A 344 -1.39 -17.25 -8.51
N ILE A 345 -2.60 -17.11 -9.06
CA ILE A 345 -3.68 -18.09 -8.91
C ILE A 345 -3.49 -19.14 -10.00
N ILE A 346 -3.02 -20.32 -9.60
CA ILE A 346 -2.81 -21.48 -10.48
C ILE A 346 -4.06 -22.37 -10.38
N LEU A 347 -4.62 -22.79 -11.50
CA LEU A 347 -5.75 -23.73 -11.50
C LEU A 347 -5.30 -25.08 -10.91
N GLY A 348 -6.01 -25.56 -9.89
CA GLY A 348 -5.61 -26.72 -9.07
C GLY A 348 -4.74 -26.38 -7.85
N GLY A 349 -4.35 -25.11 -7.66
CA GLY A 349 -3.57 -24.65 -6.52
C GLY A 349 -2.05 -24.73 -6.71
N ASN A 350 -1.31 -24.11 -5.79
CA ASN A 350 0.15 -24.13 -5.79
C ASN A 350 0.67 -25.34 -4.99
N PRO A 351 1.33 -26.32 -5.62
CA PRO A 351 1.73 -27.56 -4.96
C PRO A 351 2.80 -27.36 -3.89
N LYS A 352 3.70 -26.38 -4.07
CA LYS A 352 4.76 -26.08 -3.09
C LYS A 352 4.20 -25.52 -1.80
N MET A 353 3.30 -24.53 -1.92
CA MET A 353 2.65 -23.94 -0.75
C MET A 353 1.72 -24.95 -0.06
N LEU A 354 1.05 -25.81 -0.83
CA LEU A 354 0.18 -26.85 -0.30
C LEU A 354 0.96 -27.93 0.47
N ALA A 355 2.09 -28.38 -0.07
CA ALA A 355 2.97 -29.34 0.60
C ALA A 355 3.59 -28.76 1.87
N LYS A 356 3.99 -27.48 1.85
CA LYS A 356 4.47 -26.75 3.02
C LYS A 356 3.40 -26.74 4.12
N GLU A 357 2.17 -26.36 3.79
CA GLU A 357 1.06 -26.32 4.75
C GLU A 357 0.78 -27.70 5.37
N ILE A 358 0.75 -28.76 4.56
CA ILE A 358 0.57 -30.14 5.06
C ILE A 358 1.67 -30.53 6.05
N VAL A 359 2.93 -30.20 5.74
CA VAL A 359 4.06 -30.50 6.64
C VAL A 359 3.96 -29.68 7.93
N GLU A 360 3.65 -28.39 7.83
CA GLU A 360 3.46 -27.51 8.99
C GLU A 360 2.35 -28.02 9.92
N ASP A 361 1.17 -28.35 9.37
CA ASP A 361 0.02 -28.88 10.11
C ASP A 361 0.32 -30.20 10.83
N ASN A 362 1.19 -31.04 10.27
CA ASN A 362 1.52 -32.35 10.83
C ASN A 362 2.74 -32.35 11.75
N VAL A 363 3.58 -31.31 11.70
CA VAL A 363 4.85 -31.26 12.45
C VAL A 363 4.83 -30.20 13.55
N LEU A 364 4.34 -28.99 13.27
CA LEU A 364 4.35 -27.88 14.23
C LEU A 364 3.62 -28.18 15.55
N PRO A 365 2.44 -28.85 15.56
CA PRO A 365 1.75 -29.17 16.82
C PRO A 365 2.55 -30.09 17.76
N PHE A 366 3.54 -30.80 17.23
CA PHE A 366 4.43 -31.66 18.02
C PHE A 366 5.73 -30.97 18.43
N LEU A 367 6.07 -29.83 17.83
CA LEU A 367 7.23 -29.01 18.17
C LEU A 367 6.91 -27.89 19.17
N SER A 368 5.75 -27.25 19.08
CA SER A 368 5.37 -26.15 19.97
C SER A 368 3.92 -26.28 20.45
N HIS A 369 3.69 -26.06 21.75
CA HIS A 369 2.35 -25.97 22.35
C HIS A 369 1.76 -24.55 22.33
N ASP A 370 2.58 -23.55 21.97
CA ASP A 370 2.14 -22.17 21.81
C ASP A 370 1.09 -22.11 20.69
N THR A 371 -0.04 -21.48 20.99
CA THR A 371 -1.02 -21.16 19.95
C THR A 371 -0.41 -20.15 18.98
N PRO A 372 -0.69 -20.25 17.68
CA PRO A 372 -0.32 -19.20 16.73
C PRO A 372 -0.80 -17.86 17.28
N ASP A 373 0.09 -16.88 17.32
CA ASP A 373 -0.21 -15.57 17.86
C ASP A 373 -1.31 -14.93 16.99
N VAL A 374 -2.54 -14.90 17.49
CA VAL A 374 -3.75 -14.49 16.74
C VAL A 374 -3.60 -13.08 16.19
N GLU A 375 -2.79 -12.24 16.85
CA GLU A 375 -2.50 -10.90 16.38
C GLU A 375 -1.62 -10.89 15.12
N THR A 376 -0.68 -11.82 14.95
CA THR A 376 0.23 -11.89 13.79
C THR A 376 -0.19 -12.90 12.73
N GLU A 377 -0.90 -13.96 13.10
CA GLU A 377 -1.19 -15.10 12.22
C GLU A 377 -2.68 -15.25 11.86
N GLY A 378 -3.59 -14.54 12.55
CA GLY A 378 -5.03 -14.59 12.30
C GLY A 378 -5.69 -15.90 12.78
N GLU A 379 -7.00 -16.05 12.57
CA GLU A 379 -7.71 -17.31 12.87
C GLU A 379 -7.22 -18.44 11.93
N SER A 380 -7.15 -19.67 12.48
CA SER A 380 -6.77 -20.88 11.73
C SER A 380 -7.62 -21.05 10.46
N THR A 381 -6.99 -21.28 9.31
CA THR A 381 -7.67 -21.49 8.03
C THR A 381 -8.63 -22.66 8.13
N SER A 382 -9.91 -22.35 8.10
CA SER A 382 -10.91 -23.33 7.75
C SER A 382 -10.84 -23.51 6.23
N HIS A 383 -9.98 -24.42 5.74
CA HIS A 383 -10.12 -25.03 4.41
C HIS A 383 -11.39 -25.90 4.30
N LYS A 384 -12.43 -25.58 5.10
CA LYS A 384 -13.72 -26.27 5.07
C LYS A 384 -14.25 -26.13 3.66
N GLY A 385 -14.41 -27.24 2.95
CA GLY A 385 -15.01 -27.27 1.61
C GLY A 385 -14.05 -27.46 0.44
N LEU A 386 -12.73 -27.35 0.61
CA LEU A 386 -11.77 -27.75 -0.42
C LEU A 386 -11.64 -29.28 -0.48
N SER A 387 -11.31 -29.81 -1.65
CA SER A 387 -11.06 -31.24 -1.83
C SER A 387 -9.92 -31.69 -0.90
N LYS A 388 -10.09 -32.84 -0.24
CA LYS A 388 -9.00 -33.40 0.59
C LYS A 388 -7.98 -34.08 -0.32
N ILE A 389 -6.72 -33.69 -0.17
CA ILE A 389 -5.60 -34.31 -0.90
C ILE A 389 -5.45 -35.75 -0.42
N LYS A 390 -5.28 -36.68 -1.37
CA LYS A 390 -4.98 -38.08 -1.07
C LYS A 390 -3.47 -38.26 -1.07
N LEU A 391 -2.87 -38.32 0.12
CA LEU A 391 -1.45 -38.61 0.27
C LEU A 391 -1.19 -40.11 0.10
N GLY A 392 -0.08 -40.44 -0.55
CA GLY A 392 0.38 -41.82 -0.69
C GLY A 392 0.84 -42.43 0.66
N PRO A 393 0.91 -43.77 0.76
CA PRO A 393 1.33 -44.45 1.99
C PRO A 393 2.76 -44.08 2.40
N SER A 394 3.66 -43.86 1.43
CA SER A 394 5.04 -43.43 1.70
C SER A 394 5.11 -42.03 2.33
N SER A 395 4.34 -41.08 1.79
CA SER A 395 4.27 -39.71 2.30
C SER A 395 3.67 -39.66 3.70
N LEU A 396 2.62 -40.45 3.96
CA LEU A 396 2.03 -40.60 5.30
C LEU A 396 3.03 -41.19 6.30
N ALA A 397 3.78 -42.22 5.91
CA ALA A 397 4.78 -42.85 6.77
C ALA A 397 5.92 -41.87 7.12
N LEU A 398 6.39 -41.09 6.15
CA LEU A 398 7.46 -40.10 6.36
C LEU A 398 7.00 -38.89 7.17
N LEU A 399 5.77 -38.40 6.94
CA LEU A 399 5.15 -37.38 7.79
C LEU A 399 5.01 -37.86 9.23
N ALA A 400 4.53 -39.09 9.44
CA ALA A 400 4.43 -39.68 10.77
C ALA A 400 5.82 -39.81 11.43
N LYS A 401 6.84 -40.20 10.66
CA LYS A 401 8.23 -40.26 11.13
C LYS A 401 8.73 -38.88 11.58
N ALA A 402 8.50 -37.83 10.77
CA ALA A 402 8.86 -36.46 11.10
C ALA A 402 8.12 -35.96 12.36
N ALA A 403 6.83 -36.25 12.49
CA ALA A 403 6.02 -35.90 13.66
C ALA A 403 6.49 -36.59 14.95
N ILE A 404 6.87 -37.87 14.86
CA ILE A 404 7.44 -38.62 16.00
C ILE A 404 8.79 -38.01 16.41
N MET A 405 9.65 -37.69 15.43
CA MET A 405 10.93 -37.04 15.71
C MET A 405 10.74 -35.65 16.34
N ALA A 406 9.80 -34.85 15.83
CA ALA A 406 9.44 -33.56 16.40
C ALA A 406 9.04 -33.68 17.88
N LYS A 407 8.13 -34.62 18.18
CA LYS A 407 7.69 -34.91 19.55
C LYS A 407 8.84 -35.34 20.46
N TYR A 408 9.83 -36.05 19.92
CA TYR A 408 11.00 -36.49 20.68
C TYR A 408 11.95 -35.31 20.98
N VAL A 409 12.28 -34.52 19.95
CA VAL A 409 13.16 -33.34 20.07
C VAL A 409 12.60 -32.34 21.08
N HIS A 410 11.29 -32.08 21.02
CA HIS A 410 10.59 -31.24 21.99
C HIS A 410 10.74 -31.73 23.44
N LYS A 411 10.75 -33.06 23.66
CA LYS A 411 10.91 -33.64 25.01
C LYS A 411 12.36 -33.67 25.49
N SER A 412 13.33 -33.82 24.59
CA SER A 412 14.76 -33.90 24.95
C SER A 412 15.37 -32.54 25.25
N GLU A 413 14.94 -31.49 24.53
CA GLU A 413 15.39 -30.12 24.76
C GLU A 413 14.53 -29.48 25.84
N SER A 414 15.06 -29.41 27.07
CA SER A 414 14.33 -28.96 28.27
C SER A 414 14.00 -27.46 28.32
N ASN A 415 13.82 -26.78 27.17
CA ASN A 415 13.41 -25.37 27.08
C ASN A 415 12.76 -25.03 25.72
N GLU A 416 11.47 -24.68 25.80
CA GLU A 416 10.64 -23.83 24.92
C GLU A 416 11.06 -23.70 23.45
N TRP A 417 10.60 -24.63 22.62
CA TRP A 417 10.37 -24.37 21.20
C TRP A 417 9.25 -23.34 21.06
N SER A 418 9.61 -22.06 20.97
CA SER A 418 8.67 -21.03 20.54
C SER A 418 8.14 -21.36 19.14
N PHE A 419 6.89 -20.98 18.88
CA PHE A 419 6.26 -21.19 17.57
C PHE A 419 7.11 -20.65 16.40
N GLN A 420 7.72 -19.48 16.57
CA GLN A 420 8.58 -18.87 15.55
C GLN A 420 9.85 -19.69 15.26
N LYS A 421 10.48 -20.25 16.30
CA LYS A 421 11.66 -21.11 16.15
C LYS A 421 11.29 -22.43 15.44
N ALA A 422 10.14 -23.02 15.78
CA ALA A 422 9.61 -24.21 15.11
C ALA A 422 9.35 -23.95 13.62
N LYS A 423 8.71 -22.83 13.30
CA LYS A 423 8.43 -22.41 11.92
C LYS A 423 9.71 -22.17 11.12
N SER A 424 10.71 -21.50 11.69
CA SER A 424 12.01 -21.30 11.04
C SER A 424 12.70 -22.63 10.73
N ALA A 425 12.71 -23.58 11.67
CA ALA A 425 13.32 -24.90 11.45
C ALA A 425 12.63 -25.70 10.34
N VAL A 426 11.30 -25.64 10.27
CA VAL A 426 10.54 -26.25 9.16
C VAL A 426 10.89 -25.58 7.83
N MET A 427 10.97 -24.25 7.79
CA MET A 427 11.35 -23.51 6.59
C MET A 427 12.76 -23.86 6.10
N GLU A 428 13.75 -23.89 7.00
CA GLU A 428 15.12 -24.29 6.70
C GLU A 428 15.19 -25.73 6.15
N SER A 429 14.39 -26.63 6.71
CA SER A 429 14.28 -28.02 6.25
C SER A 429 13.69 -28.10 4.84
N ILE A 430 12.68 -27.29 4.54
CA ILE A 430 12.09 -27.19 3.20
C ILE A 430 13.11 -26.62 2.20
N GLU A 431 13.87 -25.58 2.56
CA GLU A 431 14.93 -25.04 1.71
C GLU A 431 16.03 -26.07 1.44
N MET A 432 16.42 -26.82 2.47
CA MET A 432 17.37 -27.92 2.37
C MET A 432 16.87 -29.01 1.39
N SER A 433 15.58 -29.34 1.40
CA SER A 433 15.00 -30.31 0.46
C SER A 433 15.13 -29.91 -1.01
N ASN A 434 15.18 -28.60 -1.30
CA ASN A 434 15.34 -28.08 -2.66
C ASN A 434 16.80 -28.16 -3.14
N THR A 435 17.77 -28.28 -2.23
CA THR A 435 19.20 -28.33 -2.56
C THR A 435 19.76 -29.76 -2.53
N ILE A 436 19.20 -30.63 -1.69
CA ILE A 436 19.64 -32.01 -1.49
C ILE A 436 18.64 -32.96 -2.16
N GLY A 437 19.12 -33.77 -3.11
CA GLY A 437 18.28 -34.77 -3.78
C GLY A 437 17.73 -35.84 -2.83
N LEU A 438 16.57 -36.41 -3.20
CA LEU A 438 15.81 -37.37 -2.38
C LEU A 438 16.64 -38.57 -1.88
N GLU A 439 17.50 -39.13 -2.74
CA GLU A 439 18.36 -40.29 -2.41
C GLU A 439 19.38 -39.95 -1.31
N LYS A 440 20.02 -38.78 -1.41
CA LYS A 440 20.97 -38.30 -0.40
C LYS A 440 20.30 -37.96 0.93
N LEU A 441 19.05 -37.48 0.90
CA LEU A 441 18.27 -37.26 2.12
C LEU A 441 17.93 -38.59 2.79
N GLN A 442 17.59 -39.62 2.02
CA GLN A 442 17.33 -40.96 2.56
C GLN A 442 18.58 -41.58 3.19
N GLU A 443 19.74 -41.43 2.55
CA GLU A 443 21.04 -41.85 3.10
C GLU A 443 21.35 -41.13 4.41
N ARG A 444 21.24 -39.79 4.45
CA ARG A 444 21.47 -39.01 5.68
C ARG A 444 20.53 -39.40 6.82
N VAL A 445 19.25 -39.62 6.52
CA VAL A 445 18.28 -40.07 7.52
C VAL A 445 18.57 -41.50 8.01
N ALA A 446 19.29 -42.31 7.23
CA ALA A 446 19.67 -43.68 7.59
C ALA A 446 21.04 -43.78 8.29
N GLU A 447 21.99 -42.88 7.98
CA GLU A 447 23.36 -42.87 8.51
C GLU A 447 23.48 -42.24 9.90
N VAL A 448 22.58 -41.33 10.29
CA VAL A 448 22.75 -40.57 11.53
C VAL A 448 22.29 -41.39 12.75
N THR A 449 23.25 -41.98 13.46
CA THR A 449 23.04 -42.84 14.64
C THR A 449 23.05 -42.09 15.98
N GLU A 450 23.60 -40.87 16.06
CA GLU A 450 23.86 -40.16 17.34
C GLU A 450 23.11 -38.83 17.53
N MET A 451 22.60 -38.21 16.46
CA MET A 451 21.89 -36.92 16.51
C MET A 451 20.54 -37.04 15.78
N TYR A 452 19.42 -36.69 16.39
CA TYR A 452 18.11 -36.87 15.75
C TYR A 452 17.97 -35.95 14.53
N PRO A 453 17.86 -36.48 13.29
CA PRO A 453 17.90 -35.66 12.08
C PRO A 453 16.51 -35.11 11.77
N LEU A 454 15.96 -34.30 12.68
CA LEU A 454 14.63 -33.70 12.55
C LEU A 454 14.51 -32.93 11.23
N CYS A 455 15.50 -32.09 10.91
CA CYS A 455 15.49 -31.30 9.69
C CYS A 455 15.53 -32.16 8.43
N ASP A 456 16.34 -33.21 8.39
CA ASP A 456 16.39 -34.12 7.24
C ASP A 456 15.10 -34.95 7.11
N ALA A 457 14.48 -35.34 8.23
CA ALA A 457 13.21 -36.05 8.23
C ALA A 457 12.06 -35.16 7.71
N ILE A 458 12.02 -33.89 8.12
CA ILE A 458 11.07 -32.89 7.60
C ILE A 458 11.32 -32.65 6.10
N ALA A 459 12.58 -32.46 5.70
CA ALA A 459 12.97 -32.27 4.30
C ALA A 459 12.54 -33.45 3.41
N LEU A 460 12.76 -34.67 3.89
CA LEU A 460 12.38 -35.90 3.18
C LEU A 460 10.86 -36.06 3.10
N ALA A 461 10.14 -35.79 4.19
CA ALA A 461 8.67 -35.80 4.20
C ALA A 461 8.11 -34.78 3.21
N TYR A 462 8.58 -33.52 3.25
CA TYR A 462 8.19 -32.47 2.32
C TYR A 462 8.43 -32.87 0.86
N ALA A 463 9.60 -33.42 0.53
CA ALA A 463 9.92 -33.82 -0.84
C ALA A 463 8.97 -34.91 -1.39
N THR A 464 8.51 -35.83 -0.54
CA THR A 464 7.52 -36.85 -0.95
C THR A 464 6.10 -36.31 -1.03
N VAL A 465 5.70 -35.48 -0.06
CA VAL A 465 4.40 -34.81 -0.05
C VAL A 465 4.25 -33.86 -1.24
N LEU A 466 5.33 -33.18 -1.64
CA LEU A 466 5.36 -32.31 -2.81
C LEU A 466 4.99 -33.06 -4.08
N LYS A 467 5.51 -34.28 -4.29
CA LYS A 467 5.16 -35.10 -5.45
C LYS A 467 3.68 -35.46 -5.49
N ASP A 468 3.12 -35.85 -4.34
CA ASP A 468 1.69 -36.14 -4.23
C ASP A 468 0.84 -34.89 -4.49
N CYS A 469 1.28 -33.72 -4.00
CA CYS A 469 0.62 -32.44 -4.23
C CYS A 469 0.70 -32.01 -5.70
N GLU A 470 1.84 -32.22 -6.38
CA GLU A 470 1.99 -31.92 -7.81
C GLU A 470 1.01 -32.73 -8.66
N ILE A 471 0.87 -34.03 -8.39
CA ILE A 471 -0.09 -34.90 -9.07
C ILE A 471 -1.52 -34.42 -8.78
N HIS A 472 -1.85 -34.18 -7.52
CA HIS A 472 -3.18 -33.74 -7.13
C HIS A 472 -3.56 -32.40 -7.77
N CYS A 473 -2.69 -31.39 -7.69
CA CYS A 473 -2.91 -30.08 -8.29
C CYS A 473 -3.00 -30.15 -9.82
N PHE A 474 -2.25 -31.05 -10.47
CA PHE A 474 -2.36 -31.28 -11.90
C PHE A 474 -3.73 -31.84 -12.29
N ASP A 475 -4.19 -32.89 -11.61
CA ASP A 475 -5.47 -33.53 -11.87
C ASP A 475 -6.66 -32.60 -11.57
N GLU A 476 -6.65 -31.94 -10.41
CA GLU A 476 -7.67 -30.96 -10.03
C GLU A 476 -7.65 -29.75 -10.96
N GLY A 477 -6.46 -29.29 -11.38
CA GLY A 477 -6.31 -28.23 -12.36
C GLY A 477 -6.93 -28.57 -13.70
N ALA A 478 -6.76 -29.82 -14.19
CA ALA A 478 -7.42 -30.29 -15.40
C ALA A 478 -8.95 -30.30 -15.27
N GLU A 479 -9.48 -30.76 -14.13
CA GLU A 479 -10.91 -30.73 -13.85
C GLU A 479 -11.45 -29.28 -13.84
N VAL A 480 -10.79 -28.37 -13.12
CA VAL A 480 -11.16 -26.95 -13.07
C VAL A 480 -11.15 -26.30 -14.46
N LYS A 481 -10.21 -26.67 -15.34
CA LYS A 481 -10.20 -26.20 -16.73
C LYS A 481 -11.44 -26.66 -17.50
N THR A 482 -11.89 -27.91 -17.31
CA THR A 482 -13.13 -28.40 -17.94
C THR A 482 -14.38 -27.69 -17.43
N LEU A 483 -14.36 -27.22 -16.17
CA LEU A 483 -15.43 -26.42 -15.57
C LEU A 483 -15.42 -24.94 -16.00
N GLY A 484 -14.50 -24.54 -16.91
CA GLY A 484 -14.38 -23.18 -17.42
C GLY A 484 -13.34 -22.32 -16.71
N GLY A 485 -12.49 -22.90 -15.87
CA GLY A 485 -11.38 -22.22 -15.19
C GLY A 485 -11.82 -21.20 -14.14
N LEU A 486 -10.93 -20.27 -13.77
CA LEU A 486 -11.23 -19.26 -12.75
C LEU A 486 -12.33 -18.29 -13.22
N HIS A 487 -13.34 -18.09 -12.37
CA HIS A 487 -14.35 -17.07 -12.55
C HIS A 487 -14.04 -15.83 -11.69
N VAL A 488 -13.96 -14.66 -12.30
CA VAL A 488 -13.66 -13.41 -11.59
C VAL A 488 -14.88 -12.48 -11.62
N ILE A 489 -15.32 -12.04 -10.45
CA ILE A 489 -16.45 -11.12 -10.28
C ILE A 489 -15.92 -9.79 -9.74
N GLY A 490 -16.10 -8.70 -10.48
CA GLY A 490 -15.89 -7.34 -9.96
C GLY A 490 -17.21 -6.77 -9.44
N THR A 491 -17.29 -6.37 -8.17
CA THR A 491 -18.54 -5.90 -7.55
C THR A 491 -18.79 -4.40 -7.69
N SER A 492 -17.82 -3.67 -8.25
CA SER A 492 -17.85 -2.25 -8.57
C SER A 492 -16.76 -1.94 -9.61
N LEU A 493 -16.88 -0.81 -10.29
CA LEU A 493 -15.78 -0.29 -11.13
C LEU A 493 -14.84 0.56 -10.27
N HIS A 494 -13.54 0.39 -10.48
CA HIS A 494 -12.54 1.25 -9.87
C HIS A 494 -12.46 2.59 -10.61
N GLU A 495 -11.82 3.57 -9.97
CA GLU A 495 -11.55 4.90 -10.55
C GLU A 495 -10.68 4.82 -11.82
N SER A 496 -9.97 3.71 -12.02
CA SER A 496 -9.18 3.42 -13.21
C SER A 496 -9.50 2.03 -13.77
N ARG A 497 -9.69 1.97 -15.09
CA ARG A 497 -9.85 0.76 -15.90
C ARG A 497 -8.67 -0.19 -15.76
N ARG A 498 -7.50 0.35 -15.47
CA ARG A 498 -6.28 -0.40 -15.26
C ARG A 498 -6.45 -1.40 -14.11
N ILE A 499 -6.98 -0.93 -12.98
CA ILE A 499 -7.22 -1.75 -11.78
C ILE A 499 -8.28 -2.81 -12.08
N ASP A 500 -9.34 -2.46 -12.81
CA ASP A 500 -10.33 -3.43 -13.27
C ASP A 500 -9.71 -4.51 -14.17
N ASN A 501 -8.82 -4.13 -15.08
CA ASN A 501 -8.10 -5.05 -15.96
C ASN A 501 -7.11 -5.94 -15.19
N GLN A 502 -6.50 -5.45 -14.10
CA GLN A 502 -5.68 -6.26 -13.22
C GLN A 502 -6.51 -7.35 -12.53
N LEU A 503 -7.72 -7.01 -12.06
CA LEU A 503 -8.65 -8.00 -11.52
C LEU A 503 -9.04 -9.03 -12.59
N ARG A 504 -9.41 -8.60 -13.81
CA ARG A 504 -9.69 -9.51 -14.93
C ARG A 504 -8.51 -10.41 -15.28
N GLY A 505 -7.30 -9.86 -15.20
CA GLY A 505 -6.03 -10.54 -15.49
C GLY A 505 -5.70 -11.66 -14.52
N ARG A 506 -6.42 -11.79 -13.40
CA ARG A 506 -6.30 -12.95 -12.50
C ARG A 506 -6.81 -14.25 -13.13
N ALA A 507 -7.75 -14.16 -14.08
CA ALA A 507 -8.22 -15.30 -14.87
C ALA A 507 -7.52 -15.39 -16.23
N GLY A 508 -7.48 -16.59 -16.79
CA GLY A 508 -6.99 -16.85 -18.15
C GLY A 508 -5.47 -16.77 -18.32
N ARG A 509 -4.70 -17.10 -17.28
CA ARG A 509 -3.24 -17.05 -17.32
C ARG A 509 -2.68 -18.23 -18.11
N GLN A 510 -1.58 -18.03 -18.82
CA GLN A 510 -0.95 -19.07 -19.66
C GLN A 510 -1.95 -19.78 -20.61
N GLY A 511 -2.91 -19.05 -21.16
CA GLY A 511 -3.91 -19.61 -22.08
C GLY A 511 -4.92 -20.54 -21.41
N ASP A 512 -5.03 -20.52 -20.08
CA ASP A 512 -6.07 -21.25 -19.38
C ASP A 512 -7.47 -20.68 -19.70
N PRO A 513 -8.52 -21.52 -19.65
CA PRO A 513 -9.89 -21.02 -19.65
C PRO A 513 -10.16 -20.15 -18.42
N GLY A 514 -11.09 -19.23 -18.55
CA GLY A 514 -11.51 -18.36 -17.45
C GLY A 514 -12.60 -17.42 -17.92
N SER A 515 -13.35 -16.85 -16.99
CA SER A 515 -14.30 -15.80 -17.33
C SER A 515 -14.33 -14.69 -16.30
N THR A 516 -14.69 -13.49 -16.75
CA THR A 516 -14.79 -12.31 -15.90
C THR A 516 -16.16 -11.67 -16.06
N ARG A 517 -16.72 -11.11 -14.99
CA ARG A 517 -17.98 -10.35 -15.03
C ARG A 517 -17.91 -9.20 -14.03
N PHE A 518 -18.37 -8.02 -14.44
CA PHE A 518 -18.54 -6.89 -13.53
C PHE A 518 -20.02 -6.67 -13.26
N MET A 519 -20.36 -6.52 -11.98
CA MET A 519 -21.70 -6.22 -11.50
C MET A 519 -21.62 -4.88 -10.77
N VAL A 520 -22.33 -3.88 -11.28
CA VAL A 520 -22.18 -2.49 -10.85
C VAL A 520 -23.52 -1.93 -10.43
N SER A 521 -23.57 -1.15 -9.36
CA SER A 521 -24.80 -0.46 -8.96
C SER A 521 -24.71 1.02 -9.25
N LEU A 522 -25.82 1.64 -9.65
CA LEU A 522 -25.93 3.10 -9.73
C LEU A 522 -25.70 3.78 -8.36
N GLN A 523 -25.80 3.03 -7.26
CA GLN A 523 -25.56 3.51 -5.90
C GLN A 523 -24.10 3.31 -5.43
N ASP A 524 -23.22 2.75 -6.27
CA ASP A 524 -21.80 2.54 -5.92
C ASP A 524 -21.06 3.88 -5.69
N GLU A 525 -20.06 3.85 -4.80
CA GLU A 525 -19.33 5.03 -4.34
C GLU A 525 -18.70 5.85 -5.47
N MET A 526 -18.12 5.18 -6.47
CA MET A 526 -17.48 5.85 -7.61
C MET A 526 -18.45 6.77 -8.35
N PHE A 527 -19.66 6.30 -8.63
CA PHE A 527 -20.65 7.11 -9.36
C PHE A 527 -21.22 8.23 -8.47
N ARG A 528 -21.31 8.01 -7.16
CA ARG A 528 -21.70 9.07 -6.21
C ARG A 528 -20.67 10.19 -6.13
N LYS A 529 -19.37 9.87 -6.10
CA LYS A 529 -18.27 10.85 -6.02
C LYS A 529 -18.17 11.75 -7.24
N PHE A 530 -18.38 11.20 -8.44
CA PHE A 530 -18.30 11.95 -9.69
C PHE A 530 -19.64 12.57 -10.11
N ASN A 531 -20.50 12.88 -9.12
CA ASN A 531 -21.83 13.45 -9.25
C ASN A 531 -22.70 12.77 -10.32
N LEU A 532 -23.50 11.79 -9.89
CA LEU A 532 -24.74 11.38 -10.56
C LEU A 532 -25.82 12.50 -10.56
N ASP A 533 -25.45 13.77 -10.71
CA ASP A 533 -26.36 14.88 -11.07
C ASP A 533 -26.86 14.78 -12.51
N THR A 534 -26.84 13.57 -13.04
CA THR A 534 -27.39 13.29 -14.34
C THR A 534 -28.85 12.97 -14.14
N GLU A 535 -29.72 13.91 -14.53
CA GLU A 535 -31.18 13.73 -14.59
C GLU A 535 -31.58 12.36 -15.17
N TRP A 536 -30.76 11.78 -16.07
CA TRP A 536 -30.99 10.46 -16.63
C TRP A 536 -30.88 9.32 -15.61
N ALA A 537 -29.96 9.35 -14.64
CA ALA A 537 -29.80 8.30 -13.64
C ALA A 537 -30.94 8.32 -12.63
N VAL A 538 -31.33 9.52 -12.19
CA VAL A 538 -32.53 9.73 -11.34
C VAL A 538 -33.81 9.35 -12.12
N ARG A 539 -33.92 9.69 -13.41
CA ARG A 539 -35.03 9.27 -14.29
C ARG A 539 -35.04 7.76 -14.54
N LEU A 540 -33.87 7.12 -14.63
CA LEU A 540 -33.75 5.69 -14.84
C LEU A 540 -34.14 4.95 -13.56
N ILE A 541 -33.61 5.35 -12.41
CA ILE A 541 -33.97 4.80 -11.10
C ILE A 541 -35.48 4.99 -10.86
N SER A 542 -36.03 6.18 -11.13
CA SER A 542 -37.47 6.45 -10.93
C SER A 542 -38.41 5.77 -11.95
N ARG A 543 -37.91 5.33 -13.11
CA ARG A 543 -38.67 4.48 -14.06
C ARG A 543 -38.56 2.99 -13.76
N ILE A 544 -37.49 2.57 -13.09
CA ILE A 544 -37.22 1.16 -12.73
C ILE A 544 -37.76 0.86 -11.31
N THR A 545 -38.21 1.86 -10.55
CA THR A 545 -38.85 1.73 -9.22
C THR A 545 -40.23 1.05 -9.23
N ASP A 546 -40.35 -0.11 -9.88
CA ASP A 546 -41.38 -1.12 -9.55
C ASP A 546 -40.80 -2.21 -8.61
N GLY A 547 -39.72 -1.90 -7.88
CA GLY A 547 -39.20 -2.75 -6.80
C GLY A 547 -38.50 -4.03 -7.26
N GLU A 548 -38.27 -4.19 -8.57
CA GLU A 548 -37.61 -5.37 -9.11
C GLU A 548 -36.08 -5.22 -9.06
N ASP A 549 -35.45 -6.06 -8.25
CA ASP A 549 -33.98 -6.19 -8.08
C ASP A 549 -33.32 -6.85 -9.32
N ILE A 550 -33.71 -6.43 -10.54
CA ILE A 550 -33.30 -7.03 -11.83
C ILE A 550 -32.11 -6.27 -12.47
N ALA A 551 -31.26 -7.01 -13.17
CA ALA A 551 -30.16 -6.46 -13.96
C ALA A 551 -30.66 -5.66 -15.17
N ILE A 552 -30.09 -4.46 -15.36
CA ILE A 552 -30.39 -3.56 -16.47
C ILE A 552 -29.59 -4.01 -17.70
N GLU A 553 -30.23 -4.67 -18.66
CA GLU A 553 -29.59 -5.19 -19.88
C GLU A 553 -29.44 -4.14 -21.01
N SER A 554 -29.29 -2.86 -20.68
CA SER A 554 -29.16 -1.80 -21.68
C SER A 554 -27.70 -1.46 -21.97
N ASN A 555 -27.24 -1.75 -23.19
CA ASN A 555 -25.92 -1.33 -23.69
C ASN A 555 -25.68 0.18 -23.59
N ALA A 556 -26.75 0.99 -23.65
CA ALA A 556 -26.65 2.44 -23.50
C ALA A 556 -26.22 2.84 -22.08
N VAL A 557 -26.76 2.17 -21.05
CA VAL A 557 -26.43 2.44 -19.64
C VAL A 557 -24.98 2.05 -19.36
N VAL A 558 -24.56 0.86 -19.80
CA VAL A 558 -23.17 0.40 -19.64
C VAL A 558 -22.18 1.38 -20.30
N LYS A 559 -22.49 1.89 -21.49
CA LYS A 559 -21.65 2.89 -22.19
C LYS A 559 -21.53 4.19 -21.40
N GLN A 560 -22.60 4.64 -20.74
CA GLN A 560 -22.58 5.84 -19.89
C GLN A 560 -21.72 5.62 -18.64
N LEU A 561 -21.86 4.47 -17.96
CA LEU A 561 -21.06 4.14 -16.77
C LEU A 561 -19.56 4.07 -17.10
N LEU A 562 -19.20 3.45 -18.23
CA LEU A 562 -17.81 3.44 -18.71
C LEU A 562 -17.30 4.83 -19.10
N GLY A 563 -18.20 5.74 -19.49
CA GLY A 563 -17.90 7.14 -19.74
C GLY A 563 -17.57 7.92 -18.46
N LEU A 564 -18.32 7.67 -17.38
CA LEU A 564 -18.03 8.24 -16.06
C LEU A 564 -16.65 7.80 -15.55
N GLN A 565 -16.29 6.53 -15.76
CA GLN A 565 -14.97 6.03 -15.41
C GLN A 565 -13.84 6.74 -16.17
N ILE A 566 -13.99 7.02 -17.48
CA ILE A 566 -13.01 7.82 -18.24
C ILE A 566 -12.86 9.22 -17.65
N ASN A 567 -13.97 9.83 -17.22
CA ASN A 567 -13.94 11.15 -16.63
C ASN A 567 -13.21 11.15 -15.29
N ALA A 568 -13.40 10.11 -14.46
CA ALA A 568 -12.64 9.91 -13.24
C ALA A 568 -11.13 9.78 -13.52
N GLU A 569 -10.74 8.97 -14.50
CA GLU A 569 -9.33 8.83 -14.90
C GLU A 569 -8.71 10.17 -15.31
N LYS A 570 -9.41 10.96 -16.14
CA LYS A 570 -8.95 12.29 -16.57
C LYS A 570 -8.80 13.25 -15.39
N TYR A 571 -9.74 13.21 -14.44
CA TYR A 571 -9.68 14.03 -13.25
C TYR A 571 -8.43 13.72 -12.41
N TYR A 572 -8.17 12.45 -12.12
CA TYR A 572 -6.98 12.04 -11.37
C TYR A 572 -5.67 12.28 -12.13
N PHE A 573 -5.67 12.12 -13.46
CA PHE A 573 -4.53 12.49 -14.30
C PHE A 573 -4.21 13.99 -14.17
N GLY A 574 -5.22 14.85 -14.15
CA GLY A 574 -5.05 16.30 -13.92
C GLY A 574 -4.41 16.60 -12.56
N ILE A 575 -4.88 15.94 -11.50
CA ILE A 575 -4.31 16.08 -10.14
C ILE A 575 -2.83 15.68 -10.14
N ARG A 576 -2.49 14.50 -10.67
CA ARG A 576 -1.10 14.01 -10.69
C ARG A 576 -0.18 14.93 -11.47
N LYS A 577 -0.64 15.44 -12.62
CA LYS A 577 0.13 16.38 -13.43
C LYS A 577 0.50 17.63 -12.63
N ASN A 578 -0.47 18.22 -11.90
CA ASN A 578 -0.21 19.41 -11.09
C ASN A 578 0.78 19.09 -9.94
N LEU A 579 0.63 17.93 -9.30
CA LEU A 579 1.50 17.48 -8.21
C LEU A 579 2.97 17.38 -8.64
N VAL A 580 3.21 16.85 -9.85
CA VAL A 580 4.56 16.76 -10.45
C VAL A 580 5.12 18.15 -10.76
N GLU A 581 4.31 19.07 -11.29
CA GLU A 581 4.74 20.45 -11.57
C GLU A 581 5.18 21.18 -10.29
N PHE A 582 4.48 20.96 -9.16
CA PHE A 582 4.91 21.48 -7.85
C PHE A 582 6.19 20.83 -7.34
N ASP A 583 6.33 19.52 -7.51
CA ASP A 583 7.50 18.79 -7.04
C ASP A 583 8.76 19.14 -7.84
N GLU A 584 8.65 19.44 -9.14
CA GLU A 584 9.78 19.94 -9.94
C GLU A 584 10.32 21.28 -9.41
N VAL A 585 9.46 22.14 -8.86
CA VAL A 585 9.90 23.37 -8.18
C VAL A 585 10.64 23.04 -6.89
N LEU A 586 10.10 22.14 -6.06
CA LEU A 586 10.73 21.69 -4.81
C LEU A 586 12.06 20.96 -5.05
N GLU A 587 12.17 20.21 -6.14
CA GLU A 587 13.39 19.52 -6.56
C GLU A 587 14.53 20.53 -6.78
N VAL A 588 14.26 21.67 -7.40
CA VAL A 588 15.27 22.73 -7.59
C VAL A 588 15.75 23.28 -6.24
N TYR A 589 14.85 23.51 -5.28
CA TYR A 589 15.20 23.95 -3.93
C TYR A 589 16.03 22.91 -3.19
N ASN A 590 15.58 21.65 -3.19
CA ASN A 590 16.28 20.55 -2.53
C ASN A 590 17.65 20.28 -3.16
N PHE A 591 17.76 20.34 -4.49
CA PHE A 591 19.02 20.17 -5.21
C PHE A 591 20.02 21.29 -4.89
N SER A 592 19.54 22.54 -4.70
CA SER A 592 20.40 23.64 -4.29
C SER A 592 20.99 23.44 -2.88
N GLN A 593 20.18 22.94 -1.94
CA GLN A 593 20.64 22.61 -0.58
C GLN A 593 21.56 21.38 -0.57
N LEU A 594 21.25 20.36 -1.38
CA LEU A 594 22.11 19.20 -1.58
C LEU A 594 23.48 19.64 -2.13
N LEU A 595 23.52 20.44 -3.19
CA LEU A 595 24.80 20.88 -3.77
C LEU A 595 25.66 21.61 -2.74
N TYR A 596 25.05 22.43 -1.87
CA TYR A 596 25.72 23.08 -0.76
C TYR A 596 26.31 22.07 0.24
N PHE A 597 25.52 21.09 0.67
CA PHE A 597 25.97 20.03 1.58
C PHE A 597 27.09 19.17 0.96
N TYR A 598 26.94 18.75 -0.30
CA TYR A 598 27.90 17.92 -1.03
C TYR A 598 29.25 18.62 -1.20
N THR A 599 29.23 19.93 -1.41
CA THR A 599 30.44 20.76 -1.53
C THR A 599 31.16 20.87 -0.18
N VAL A 600 30.40 21.01 0.92
CA VAL A 600 30.95 21.14 2.28
C VAL A 600 31.46 19.80 2.85
N VAL A 601 30.81 18.67 2.53
CA VAL A 601 31.18 17.35 3.06
C VAL A 601 32.24 16.63 2.24
N SER A 602 32.28 16.85 0.91
CA SER A 602 33.21 16.12 0.03
C SER A 602 34.60 16.74 -0.07
N PHE A 603 34.75 18.02 0.28
CA PHE A 603 36.01 18.76 0.14
C PHE A 603 36.43 19.37 1.48
N PRO A 604 37.63 19.04 2.00
CA PRO A 604 38.12 19.56 3.29
C PRO A 604 38.38 21.08 3.29
N ASP A 605 38.59 21.66 2.10
CA ASP A 605 39.09 23.03 1.95
C ASP A 605 37.94 24.02 1.69
N ARG A 606 37.50 24.70 2.76
CA ARG A 606 36.31 25.56 2.75
C ARG A 606 36.44 26.79 1.83
N TYR A 607 37.65 27.26 1.53
CA TYR A 607 37.88 28.48 0.77
C TYR A 607 37.72 28.31 -0.75
N ALA A 608 38.22 27.21 -1.33
CA ALA A 608 38.07 26.92 -2.76
C ALA A 608 36.59 26.66 -3.15
N ASN A 609 35.83 26.09 -2.21
CA ASN A 609 34.42 25.76 -2.36
C ASN A 609 33.51 26.98 -2.49
N ILE A 610 33.79 28.06 -1.74
CA ILE A 610 33.00 29.30 -1.80
C ILE A 610 33.18 29.98 -3.16
N GLN A 611 34.40 30.00 -3.71
CA GLN A 611 34.68 30.57 -5.04
C GLN A 611 34.02 29.78 -6.18
N LEU A 612 34.05 28.45 -6.12
CA LEU A 612 33.38 27.59 -7.11
C LEU A 612 31.85 27.70 -7.05
N PHE A 613 31.28 27.75 -5.84
CA PHE A 613 29.84 27.93 -5.64
C PHE A 613 29.37 29.30 -6.15
N PHE A 614 30.07 30.38 -5.80
CA PHE A 614 29.79 31.72 -6.34
C PHE A 614 29.92 31.75 -7.86
N GLY A 615 30.95 31.13 -8.44
CA GLY A 615 31.13 31.05 -9.89
C GLY A 615 30.00 30.31 -10.61
N PHE A 616 29.51 29.21 -10.04
CA PHE A 616 28.44 28.41 -10.63
C PHE A 616 27.06 29.08 -10.50
N VAL A 617 26.78 29.73 -9.36
CA VAL A 617 25.56 30.53 -9.16
C VAL A 617 25.56 31.75 -10.09
N LEU A 618 26.69 32.46 -10.22
CA LEU A 618 26.81 33.58 -11.17
C LEU A 618 26.55 33.13 -12.61
N TYR A 619 27.13 32.00 -13.02
CA TYR A 619 26.96 31.45 -14.37
C TYR A 619 25.51 31.06 -14.67
N LYS A 620 24.79 30.49 -13.70
CA LYS A 620 23.38 30.11 -13.87
C LYS A 620 22.46 31.32 -13.85
N VAL A 621 22.71 32.32 -13.00
CA VAL A 621 21.94 33.58 -12.96
C VAL A 621 22.09 34.33 -14.29
N LEU A 622 23.30 34.41 -14.85
CA LEU A 622 23.58 34.99 -16.16
C LEU A 622 22.87 34.27 -17.34
N LEU A 623 22.56 32.97 -17.21
CA LEU A 623 21.83 32.22 -18.23
C LEU A 623 20.31 32.38 -18.15
N VAL A 624 19.77 32.89 -17.03
CA VAL A 624 18.33 33.00 -16.78
C VAL A 624 17.83 34.45 -16.90
N THR A 625 18.70 35.47 -16.77
CA THR A 625 18.33 36.88 -16.98
C THR A 625 18.38 37.27 -18.47
N PRO A 626 17.27 37.72 -19.10
CA PRO A 626 17.23 38.08 -20.52
C PRO A 626 17.96 39.39 -20.87
N GLU A 627 18.30 40.21 -19.87
CA GLU A 627 18.82 41.58 -20.07
C GLU A 627 20.32 41.66 -20.41
N TYR A 628 21.04 40.53 -20.47
CA TYR A 628 22.46 40.47 -20.82
C TYR A 628 22.75 39.56 -22.03
N ARG A 629 21.81 39.46 -22.97
CA ARG A 629 22.01 38.83 -24.29
C ARG A 629 22.13 39.84 -25.41
#